data_AF-A0A8H4CCH4-F1
#
_entry.id   AF-A0A8H4CCH4-F1
#
_cell.length_a   1.000
_cell.length_b   1.000
_cell.length_c   1.000
_cell.angle_alpha   90.00
_cell.angle_beta   90.00
_cell.angle_gamma   90.00
#
_symmetry.space_group_name_H-M   'P 1'
#
loop_
_entity.id
_entity.type
_entity.pdbx_description
1 polymer ?
#
loop_
_entity_poly.entity_id
_entity_poly.type
_entity_poly.pdbx_seq_one_letter_code
_entity_poly.pdbx_strand_id
1 'polypeptide(L)'
;MKFSAVLSLALATAVAAMPTEDLSKRQTVQKGRQTLVFKEQGGVPGNECLTFRNNGEIVNAACVNTAADRQITPSTRNGNNVLLVQRSFTAGFRPDLVNKEVCVGFNGTAIRAEDCAARGIEFVSQSGNQLVASGGACLNGHDNAAQVTVSAQGQGCASFTTTSVKATAP
;
A
#
# COMPACT_ATOMS: atom_id res chain seq x y z
N MET A 1 -8.67 -10.70 80.91
CA MET A 1 -9.81 -11.02 80.03
C MET A 1 -9.49 -10.40 78.67
N LYS A 2 -8.87 -11.16 77.76
CA LYS A 2 -9.45 -11.60 76.47
C LYS A 2 -10.31 -10.52 75.79
N PHE A 3 -9.89 -10.00 74.64
CA PHE A 3 -10.64 -10.05 73.37
C PHE A 3 -9.73 -9.69 72.20
N SER A 4 -9.57 -10.65 71.30
CA SER A 4 -8.88 -10.54 70.01
C SER A 4 -9.75 -9.77 69.02
N ALA A 5 -9.13 -8.94 68.17
CA ALA A 5 -9.74 -8.51 66.91
C ALA A 5 -8.66 -8.48 65.83
N VAL A 6 -8.67 -9.52 64.98
CA VAL A 6 -7.86 -9.63 63.78
C VAL A 6 -8.59 -8.85 62.68
N LEU A 7 -7.98 -7.78 62.19
CA LEU A 7 -8.52 -7.01 61.06
C LEU A 7 -7.78 -7.43 59.79
N SER A 8 -8.39 -8.33 59.02
CA SER A 8 -7.91 -8.74 57.70
C SER A 8 -8.19 -7.65 56.67
N LEU A 9 -7.15 -7.01 56.13
CA LEU A 9 -7.24 -6.17 54.94
C LEU A 9 -7.24 -7.07 53.69
N ALA A 10 -8.35 -7.10 52.97
CA ALA A 10 -8.43 -7.72 51.65
C ALA A 10 -7.79 -6.81 50.60
N LEU A 11 -6.75 -7.30 49.90
CA LEU A 11 -6.21 -6.63 48.71
C LEU A 11 -7.20 -6.82 47.54
N ALA A 12 -7.84 -5.74 47.11
CA ALA A 12 -8.59 -5.71 45.86
C ALA A 12 -7.61 -5.57 44.69
N THR A 13 -7.36 -6.66 43.97
CA THR A 13 -6.68 -6.62 42.67
C THR A 13 -7.63 -6.04 41.63
N ALA A 14 -7.46 -4.75 41.31
CA ALA A 14 -8.13 -4.14 40.18
C ALA A 14 -7.57 -4.73 38.88
N VAL A 15 -8.28 -5.72 38.31
CA VAL A 15 -8.04 -6.16 36.93
C VAL A 15 -8.56 -5.05 36.04
N ALA A 16 -7.68 -4.15 35.61
CA ALA A 16 -8.01 -3.20 34.57
C ALA A 16 -8.37 -3.99 33.31
N ALA A 17 -9.65 -4.01 32.97
CA ALA A 17 -10.10 -4.49 31.67
C ALA A 17 -9.41 -3.64 30.61
N MET A 18 -8.42 -4.22 29.92
CA MET A 18 -7.87 -3.61 28.73
C MET A 18 -9.02 -3.41 27.74
N PRO A 19 -9.15 -2.24 27.11
CA PRO A 19 -10.17 -2.04 26.09
C PRO A 19 -9.96 -3.12 25.03
N THR A 20 -10.94 -4.00 24.87
CA THR A 20 -11.06 -4.85 23.69
C THR A 20 -11.21 -3.92 22.50
N GLU A 21 -10.10 -3.64 21.81
CA GLU A 21 -10.16 -3.01 20.50
C GLU A 21 -11.09 -3.87 19.64
N ASP A 22 -12.17 -3.24 19.17
CA ASP A 22 -13.14 -3.85 18.29
C ASP A 22 -12.43 -4.33 17.01
N LEU A 23 -12.13 -5.63 16.96
CA LEU A 23 -11.53 -6.32 15.81
C LEU A 23 -12.39 -6.18 14.54
N SER A 24 -13.63 -5.66 14.64
CA SER A 24 -14.51 -5.34 13.51
C SER A 24 -14.11 -4.07 12.78
N LYS A 25 -13.24 -3.22 13.36
CA LYS A 25 -12.59 -2.10 12.66
C LYS A 25 -11.28 -2.53 11.99
N ARG A 26 -11.29 -3.65 11.27
CA ARG A 26 -10.33 -3.83 10.16
C ARG A 26 -10.69 -2.76 9.13
N GLN A 27 -10.09 -1.57 9.27
CA GLN A 27 -10.38 -0.43 8.41
C GLN A 27 -9.95 -0.80 6.98
N THR A 28 -10.96 -1.14 6.19
CA THR A 28 -10.86 -1.45 4.76
C THR A 28 -10.51 -0.19 3.98
N VAL A 29 -9.86 -0.37 2.83
CA VAL A 29 -9.53 0.73 1.94
C VAL A 29 -10.82 1.34 1.41
N GLN A 30 -10.99 2.65 1.61
CA GLN A 30 -12.05 3.40 0.95
C GLN A 30 -11.61 3.71 -0.47
N LYS A 31 -12.10 2.88 -1.41
CA LYS A 31 -11.78 3.01 -2.83
C LYS A 31 -12.23 4.37 -3.39
N GLY A 32 -11.33 5.05 -4.10
CA GLY A 32 -11.68 6.31 -4.78
C GLY A 32 -12.55 6.10 -6.02
N ARG A 33 -12.93 7.22 -6.64
CA ARG A 33 -13.91 7.25 -7.73
C ARG A 33 -13.32 6.92 -9.11
N GLN A 34 -12.01 7.01 -9.27
CA GLN A 34 -11.32 6.86 -10.55
C GLN A 34 -10.27 5.76 -10.47
N THR A 35 -10.20 4.94 -11.52
CA THR A 35 -9.10 4.00 -11.72
C THR A 35 -8.21 4.56 -12.81
N LEU A 36 -6.90 4.53 -12.59
CA LEU A 36 -5.92 5.20 -13.41
C LEU A 36 -4.91 4.19 -13.97
N VAL A 37 -4.41 4.50 -15.17
CA VAL A 37 -3.16 3.95 -15.69
C VAL A 37 -2.11 5.06 -15.63
N PHE A 38 -0.96 4.75 -15.06
CA PHE A 38 0.17 5.67 -14.90
C PHE A 38 1.20 5.42 -16.00
N LYS A 39 1.45 6.43 -16.82
CA LYS A 39 2.46 6.43 -17.88
C LYS A 39 3.64 7.31 -17.47
N GLU A 40 4.82 6.73 -17.33
CA GLU A 40 6.05 7.45 -17.04
C GLU A 40 6.41 8.40 -18.19
N GLN A 41 6.67 9.66 -17.87
CA GLN A 41 7.17 10.65 -18.81
C GLN A 41 8.65 10.39 -19.08
N GLY A 42 9.01 10.19 -20.35
CA GLY A 42 10.38 9.78 -20.71
C GLY A 42 10.68 8.31 -20.43
N GLY A 43 9.65 7.48 -20.21
CA GLY A 43 9.77 6.03 -20.09
C GLY A 43 10.30 5.34 -21.36
N VAL A 44 10.59 4.04 -21.27
CA VAL A 44 11.06 3.23 -22.41
C VAL A 44 10.01 3.24 -23.52
N PRO A 45 10.31 3.68 -24.75
CA PRO A 45 9.33 3.66 -25.85
C PRO A 45 8.68 2.29 -26.03
N GLY A 46 7.35 2.25 -26.03
CA GLY A 46 6.55 1.03 -26.10
C GLY A 46 6.38 0.29 -24.76
N ASN A 47 7.12 0.68 -23.72
CA ASN A 47 6.99 0.21 -22.35
C ASN A 47 7.03 1.40 -21.37
N GLU A 48 5.97 2.18 -21.31
CA GLU A 48 5.93 3.40 -20.47
C GLU A 48 4.96 3.31 -19.30
N CYS A 49 4.06 2.32 -19.26
CA CYS A 49 3.04 2.23 -18.23
C CYS A 49 3.44 1.32 -17.08
N LEU A 50 3.14 1.74 -15.86
CA LEU A 50 3.35 0.94 -14.67
C LEU A 50 2.54 -0.35 -14.73
N THR A 51 3.17 -1.44 -14.33
CA THR A 51 2.57 -2.74 -14.10
C THR A 51 3.10 -3.39 -12.85
N PHE A 52 2.31 -4.28 -12.26
CA PHE A 52 2.77 -5.19 -11.24
C PHE A 52 3.03 -6.57 -11.84
N ARG A 53 4.19 -7.16 -11.54
CA ARG A 53 4.48 -8.57 -11.81
C ARG A 53 3.84 -9.47 -10.74
N ASN A 54 3.88 -10.78 -10.96
CA ASN A 54 3.29 -11.75 -10.02
C ASN A 54 3.95 -11.74 -8.64
N ASN A 55 5.24 -11.40 -8.55
CA ASN A 55 5.96 -11.19 -7.29
C ASN A 55 5.65 -9.82 -6.63
N GLY A 56 4.83 -8.99 -7.28
CA GLY A 56 4.44 -7.66 -6.79
C GLY A 56 5.41 -6.54 -7.11
N GLU A 57 6.55 -6.83 -7.75
CA GLU A 57 7.45 -5.79 -8.27
C GLU A 57 6.75 -4.95 -9.33
N ILE A 58 7.13 -3.68 -9.40
CA ILE A 58 6.60 -2.75 -10.39
C ILE A 58 7.58 -2.67 -11.55
N VAL A 59 7.07 -2.75 -12.77
CA VAL A 59 7.86 -2.47 -13.98
C VAL A 59 7.12 -1.57 -14.93
N ASN A 60 7.87 -1.03 -15.88
CA ASN A 60 7.32 -0.40 -17.05
C ASN A 60 7.00 -1.45 -18.11
N ALA A 61 5.85 -1.28 -18.76
CA ALA A 61 5.38 -2.14 -19.83
C ALA A 61 4.44 -1.39 -20.77
N ALA A 62 4.04 -2.03 -21.86
CA ALA A 62 3.08 -1.45 -22.79
C ALA A 62 1.81 -0.97 -22.07
N CYS A 63 1.33 0.20 -22.48
CA CYS A 63 0.13 0.82 -21.95
C CYS A 63 -1.12 0.08 -22.43
N VAL A 64 -1.72 -0.71 -21.53
CA VAL A 64 -2.98 -1.42 -21.78
C VAL A 64 -4.03 -0.96 -20.78
N ASN A 65 -4.96 -0.13 -21.25
CA ASN A 65 -5.98 0.48 -20.41
C ASN A 65 -7.00 -0.49 -19.82
N THR A 66 -7.10 -1.70 -20.37
CA THR A 66 -8.07 -2.72 -19.97
C THR A 66 -7.47 -3.80 -19.06
N ALA A 67 -6.16 -3.77 -18.77
CA ALA A 67 -5.51 -4.78 -17.95
C ALA A 67 -5.48 -4.37 -16.47
N ALA A 68 -6.01 -5.22 -15.58
CA ALA A 68 -6.09 -4.92 -14.14
C ALA A 68 -4.71 -4.75 -13.48
N ASP A 69 -3.67 -5.39 -14.01
CA ASP A 69 -2.29 -5.26 -13.52
C ASP A 69 -1.60 -3.95 -13.93
N ARG A 70 -2.23 -3.13 -14.78
CA ARG A 70 -1.83 -1.75 -15.13
C ARG A 70 -2.63 -0.69 -14.39
N GLN A 71 -3.67 -1.11 -13.69
CA GLN A 71 -4.67 -0.22 -13.11
C GLN A 71 -4.45 -0.04 -11.61
N ILE A 72 -4.52 1.22 -11.19
CA ILE A 72 -4.36 1.64 -9.81
C ILE A 72 -5.46 2.64 -9.49
N THR A 73 -6.11 2.50 -8.32
CA THR A 73 -7.15 3.42 -7.86
C THR A 73 -6.61 4.26 -6.69
N PRO A 74 -6.40 5.58 -6.86
CA PRO A 74 -6.20 6.47 -5.73
C PRO A 74 -7.35 6.32 -4.73
N SER A 75 -7.01 6.05 -3.48
CA SER A 75 -7.94 5.64 -2.42
C SER A 75 -7.49 6.21 -1.08
N THR A 76 -8.26 5.99 -0.03
CA THR A 76 -7.86 6.38 1.33
C THR A 76 -7.91 5.19 2.29
N ARG A 77 -7.00 5.20 3.26
CA ARG A 77 -6.99 4.27 4.38
C ARG A 77 -6.63 5.03 5.66
N ASN A 78 -7.51 4.99 6.64
CA ASN A 78 -7.32 5.67 7.93
C ASN A 78 -7.05 7.18 7.78
N GLY A 79 -7.68 7.81 6.78
CA GLY A 79 -7.46 9.22 6.44
C GLY A 79 -6.20 9.49 5.61
N ASN A 80 -5.33 8.50 5.39
CA ASN A 80 -4.13 8.65 4.56
C ASN A 80 -4.43 8.25 3.11
N ASN A 81 -3.87 8.99 2.16
CA ASN A 81 -3.95 8.64 0.74
C ASN A 81 -3.10 7.41 0.45
N VAL A 82 -3.66 6.47 -0.32
CA VAL A 82 -2.97 5.25 -0.76
C VAL A 82 -3.30 4.98 -2.23
N LEU A 83 -2.45 4.20 -2.89
CA LEU A 83 -2.70 3.70 -4.24
C LEU A 83 -3.11 2.24 -4.16
N LEU A 84 -4.41 1.96 -4.36
CA LEU A 84 -4.96 0.61 -4.37
C LEU A 84 -4.66 -0.07 -5.71
N VAL A 85 -4.03 -1.24 -5.67
CA VAL A 85 -3.71 -2.06 -6.83
C VAL A 85 -4.96 -2.83 -7.29
N GLN A 86 -5.26 -2.79 -8.59
CA GLN A 86 -6.49 -3.39 -9.11
C GLN A 86 -6.37 -4.91 -9.33
N ARG A 87 -5.17 -5.45 -9.63
CA ARG A 87 -4.98 -6.90 -9.87
C ARG A 87 -5.08 -7.75 -8.60
N SER A 88 -5.41 -9.03 -8.79
CA SER A 88 -5.25 -10.07 -7.78
C SER A 88 -3.84 -10.72 -7.80
N PHE A 89 -3.53 -11.41 -6.71
CA PHE A 89 -2.29 -12.19 -6.54
C PHE A 89 -2.61 -13.65 -6.21
N THR A 90 -1.71 -14.54 -6.61
CA THR A 90 -1.84 -15.99 -6.41
C THR A 90 -0.75 -16.52 -5.47
N ALA A 91 -1.03 -17.67 -4.84
CA ALA A 91 -0.16 -18.27 -3.84
C ALA A 91 1.23 -18.66 -4.36
N GLY A 92 1.39 -18.86 -5.68
CA GLY A 92 2.67 -19.25 -6.27
C GLY A 92 3.77 -18.19 -6.18
N PHE A 93 3.42 -16.91 -6.06
CA PHE A 93 4.39 -15.80 -6.08
C PHE A 93 4.24 -14.83 -4.90
N ARG A 94 3.01 -14.51 -4.50
CA ARG A 94 2.70 -13.64 -3.35
C ARG A 94 1.60 -14.26 -2.50
N PRO A 95 1.88 -15.39 -1.82
CA PRO A 95 0.91 -16.02 -0.93
C PRO A 95 0.45 -15.09 0.20
N ASP A 96 1.30 -14.15 0.60
CA ASP A 96 1.02 -13.12 1.58
C ASP A 96 -0.01 -12.08 1.13
N LEU A 97 -0.31 -11.96 -0.17
CA LEU A 97 -1.28 -11.00 -0.72
C LEU A 97 -2.59 -11.65 -1.21
N VAL A 98 -2.70 -12.97 -1.15
CA VAL A 98 -3.91 -13.68 -1.59
C VAL A 98 -5.11 -13.26 -0.74
N ASN A 99 -6.22 -12.89 -1.40
CA ASN A 99 -7.47 -12.43 -0.79
C ASN A 99 -7.32 -11.18 0.10
N LYS A 100 -6.32 -10.32 -0.18
CA LYS A 100 -6.11 -9.06 0.54
C LYS A 100 -6.35 -7.84 -0.34
N GLU A 101 -6.62 -6.71 0.30
CA GLU A 101 -6.48 -5.41 -0.34
C GLU A 101 -4.98 -5.12 -0.50
N VAL A 102 -4.57 -4.76 -1.71
CA VAL A 102 -3.15 -4.56 -2.04
C VAL A 102 -2.92 -3.10 -2.39
N CYS A 103 -1.95 -2.48 -1.75
CA CYS A 103 -1.58 -1.08 -1.94
C CYS A 103 -0.16 -1.01 -2.52
N VAL A 104 0.16 0.10 -3.18
CA VAL A 104 1.55 0.42 -3.49
C VAL A 104 2.23 0.91 -2.22
N GLY A 105 3.33 0.26 -1.83
CA GLY A 105 4.05 0.56 -0.60
C GLY A 105 5.56 0.56 -0.79
N PHE A 106 6.23 1.39 0.00
CA PHE A 106 7.68 1.41 0.18
C PHE A 106 8.04 0.68 1.47
N ASN A 107 8.96 -0.29 1.37
CA ASN A 107 9.39 -1.13 2.50
C ASN A 107 10.78 -0.74 3.04
N GLY A 108 11.30 0.43 2.65
CA GLY A 108 12.66 0.88 2.98
C GLY A 108 13.68 0.66 1.88
N THR A 109 13.42 -0.23 0.91
CA THR A 109 14.35 -0.49 -0.21
C THR A 109 13.68 -0.46 -1.59
N ALA A 110 12.42 -0.89 -1.69
CA ALA A 110 11.69 -0.96 -2.95
C ALA A 110 10.25 -0.45 -2.79
N ILE A 111 9.72 0.07 -3.89
CA ILE A 111 8.29 0.38 -4.04
C ILE A 111 7.66 -0.77 -4.80
N ARG A 112 6.68 -1.44 -4.19
CA ARG A 112 6.05 -2.64 -4.72
C ARG A 112 4.62 -2.80 -4.20
N ALA A 113 3.92 -3.83 -4.66
CA ALA A 113 2.65 -4.25 -4.10
C ALA A 113 2.84 -4.81 -2.68
N GLU A 114 2.05 -4.30 -1.73
CA GLU A 114 2.05 -4.70 -0.33
C GLU A 114 0.63 -4.83 0.21
N ASP A 115 0.45 -5.60 1.29
CA ASP A 115 -0.82 -5.68 2.01
C ASP A 115 -1.17 -4.29 2.56
N CYS A 116 -2.34 -3.75 2.19
CA CYS A 116 -2.78 -2.45 2.67
C CYS A 116 -2.87 -2.38 4.20
N ALA A 117 -2.98 -3.52 4.88
CA ALA A 117 -3.00 -3.62 6.34
C ALA A 117 -1.62 -3.87 6.99
N ALA A 118 -0.56 -3.99 6.20
CA ALA A 118 0.79 -4.20 6.71
C ALA A 118 1.25 -3.04 7.61
N ARG A 119 2.04 -3.38 8.63
CA ARG A 119 2.73 -2.42 9.49
C ARG A 119 4.15 -2.23 8.99
N GLY A 120 4.73 -1.05 9.23
CA GLY A 120 6.10 -0.74 8.79
C GLY A 120 6.26 -0.54 7.28
N ILE A 121 5.14 -0.41 6.55
CA ILE A 121 5.13 -0.05 5.13
C ILE A 121 4.67 1.41 5.03
N GLU A 122 5.43 2.19 4.28
CA GLU A 122 5.03 3.54 3.90
C GLU A 122 4.22 3.47 2.62
N PHE A 123 2.93 3.79 2.69
CA PHE A 123 2.09 3.71 1.49
C PHE A 123 2.39 4.86 0.55
N VAL A 124 2.45 4.52 -0.74
CA VAL A 124 2.66 5.45 -1.81
C VAL A 124 1.33 6.10 -2.18
N SER A 125 1.39 7.41 -2.39
CA SER A 125 0.30 8.23 -2.87
C SER A 125 0.74 9.04 -4.10
N GLN A 126 -0.24 9.57 -4.83
CA GLN A 126 0.06 10.52 -5.89
C GLN A 126 0.21 11.93 -5.31
N SER A 127 1.33 12.58 -5.60
CA SER A 127 1.60 13.99 -5.27
C SER A 127 1.93 14.74 -6.55
N GLY A 128 0.98 15.54 -7.04
CA GLY A 128 1.06 16.11 -8.40
C GLY A 128 1.19 15.01 -9.45
N ASN A 129 2.29 15.04 -10.20
CA ASN A 129 2.61 14.01 -11.21
C ASN A 129 3.56 12.92 -10.69
N GLN A 130 3.91 12.93 -9.42
CA GLN A 130 4.86 11.98 -8.83
C GLN A 130 4.15 10.95 -7.96
N LEU A 131 4.78 9.80 -7.76
CA LEU A 131 4.34 8.75 -6.84
C LEU A 131 5.31 8.68 -5.67
N VAL A 132 4.82 9.05 -4.49
CA VAL A 132 5.66 9.36 -3.32
C VAL A 132 5.10 8.67 -2.07
N ALA A 133 5.98 8.00 -1.34
CA ALA A 133 5.74 7.45 0.00
C ALA A 133 5.69 8.57 1.05
N SER A 134 5.06 8.31 2.19
CA SER A 134 4.90 9.32 3.26
C SER A 134 6.21 9.96 3.74
N GLY A 135 7.32 9.22 3.77
CA GLY A 135 8.65 9.69 4.17
C GLY A 135 9.45 10.34 3.03
N GLY A 136 8.87 10.48 1.84
CA GLY A 136 9.48 11.17 0.70
C GLY A 136 10.13 10.26 -0.34
N ALA A 137 10.28 8.95 -0.08
CA ALA A 137 10.76 8.01 -1.08
C ALA A 137 9.83 7.99 -2.31
N CYS A 138 10.37 7.82 -3.51
CA CYS A 138 9.58 7.91 -4.74
C CYS A 138 10.09 7.01 -5.86
N LEU A 139 9.21 6.72 -6.81
CA LEU A 139 9.60 6.13 -8.10
C LEU A 139 10.43 7.16 -8.87
N ASN A 140 11.68 6.81 -9.23
CA ASN A 140 12.64 7.74 -9.84
C ASN A 140 12.98 7.42 -11.31
N GLY A 141 12.29 6.45 -11.90
CA GLY A 141 12.40 6.10 -13.31
C GLY A 141 12.46 4.59 -13.48
N HIS A 142 13.32 4.14 -14.40
CA HIS A 142 13.50 2.73 -14.72
C HIS A 142 14.97 2.39 -15.04
N ASP A 143 15.31 1.10 -14.97
CA ASP A 143 16.58 0.55 -15.47
C ASP A 143 16.46 0.06 -16.93
N ASN A 144 17.56 -0.46 -17.48
CA ASN A 144 17.60 -0.98 -18.85
C ASN A 144 16.72 -2.22 -19.09
N ALA A 145 16.22 -2.87 -18.03
CA ALA A 145 15.28 -3.98 -18.08
C ALA A 145 13.83 -3.53 -17.81
N ALA A 146 13.58 -2.21 -17.86
CA ALA A 146 12.30 -1.58 -17.55
C ALA A 146 11.82 -1.80 -16.10
N GLN A 147 12.69 -2.27 -15.20
CA GLN A 147 12.38 -2.32 -13.77
C GLN A 147 12.32 -0.90 -13.25
N VAL A 148 11.30 -0.56 -12.46
CA VAL A 148 11.28 0.78 -11.89
C VAL A 148 12.38 0.93 -10.85
N THR A 149 12.98 2.11 -10.81
CA THR A 149 13.97 2.50 -9.81
C THR A 149 13.31 3.34 -8.73
N VAL A 150 13.89 3.30 -7.53
CA VAL A 150 13.39 4.04 -6.37
C VAL A 150 14.48 4.95 -5.82
N SER A 151 14.10 6.18 -5.51
CA SER A 151 14.90 7.11 -4.73
C SER A 151 14.38 7.14 -3.31
N ALA A 152 15.12 6.54 -2.37
CA ALA A 152 14.72 6.48 -0.96
C ALA A 152 14.70 7.86 -0.30
N GLN A 153 15.48 8.82 -0.83
CA GLN A 153 15.60 10.18 -0.33
C GLN A 153 14.75 11.20 -1.11
N GLY A 154 13.90 10.74 -2.05
CA GLY A 154 13.00 11.62 -2.80
C GLY A 154 13.69 12.50 -3.86
N GLN A 155 14.91 12.15 -4.27
CA GLN A 155 15.64 12.87 -5.31
C GLN A 155 15.30 12.34 -6.70
N GLY A 156 15.01 13.23 -7.65
CA GLY A 156 14.83 12.88 -9.06
C GLY A 156 13.58 12.04 -9.35
N CYS A 157 12.50 12.23 -8.59
CA CYS A 157 11.27 11.47 -8.78
C CYS A 157 10.72 11.63 -10.20
N ALA A 158 10.39 10.48 -10.82
CA ALA A 158 9.81 10.44 -12.14
C ALA A 158 8.42 11.07 -12.15
N SER A 159 8.09 11.69 -13.28
CA SER A 159 6.76 12.26 -13.51
C SER A 159 5.91 11.30 -14.32
N PHE A 160 4.63 11.22 -13.99
CA PHE A 160 3.66 10.34 -14.61
C PHE A 160 2.51 11.16 -15.18
N THR A 161 2.08 10.81 -16.39
CA THR A 161 0.75 11.17 -16.88
C THR A 161 -0.25 10.09 -16.50
N THR A 162 -1.47 10.49 -16.16
CA THR A 162 -2.52 9.57 -15.74
C THR A 162 -3.65 9.54 -16.75
N THR A 163 -4.09 8.34 -17.13
CA THR A 163 -5.30 8.13 -17.91
C THR A 163 -6.38 7.53 -17.02
N SER A 164 -7.54 8.18 -16.91
CA SER A 164 -8.70 7.60 -16.22
C SER A 164 -9.32 6.51 -17.08
N VAL A 165 -9.57 5.35 -16.50
CA VAL A 165 -10.12 4.17 -17.17
C VAL A 165 -11.27 3.57 -16.37
N LYS A 166 -12.09 2.75 -17.04
CA LYS A 166 -13.05 1.88 -16.35
C LYS A 166 -12.26 0.78 -15.65
N ALA A 167 -12.56 0.55 -14.37
CA ALA A 167 -11.94 -0.52 -13.61
C ALA A 167 -12.20 -1.89 -14.26
N THR A 168 -11.13 -2.65 -14.46
CA THR A 168 -11.18 -4.06 -14.87
C THR A 168 -11.20 -4.93 -13.62
N ALA A 169 -11.97 -6.01 -13.62
CA ALA A 169 -11.98 -6.96 -12.49
C ALA A 169 -10.55 -7.52 -12.21
N PRO A 170 -10.19 -7.76 -10.93
CA PRO A 170 -8.89 -8.29 -10.52
C PRO A 170 -8.54 -9.68 -11.03
#